data_AF-A0A354UPY0-F1
#
_entry.id   AF-A0A354UPY0-F1
#
_cell.length_a   1.000
_cell.length_b   1.000
_cell.length_c   1.000
_cell.angle_alpha   90.00
_cell.angle_beta   90.00
_cell.angle_gamma   90.00
#
_symmetry.space_group_name_H-M   'P 1'
#
loop_
_entity.id
_entity.type
_entity.pdbx_description
1 polymer ?
#
loop_
_entity_poly.entity_id
_entity_poly.type
_entity_poly.pdbx_seq_one_letter_code
_entity_poly.pdbx_strand_id
1 'polypeptide(L)'
;KDSGKIKKIVILLNSVNQVQCDYVDNAEYGIDAVLWVGEGGATGTRGIGKILTGVSPSGKLTDTYWVEHYFNPVYANFGEFANAGETVPGGIKSTKYLVYQEGIYNGYRYTETRY
;
A
#
# COMPACT_ATOMS: atom_id res chain seq x y z
N LYS A 1 -1.23 -20.43 17.24
CA LYS A 1 -2.54 -21.11 17.48
C LYS A 1 -2.35 -22.51 18.07
N ASP A 2 -1.14 -23.05 17.96
CA ASP A 2 -0.80 -24.47 18.19
C ASP A 2 -0.99 -24.94 19.63
N SER A 3 -0.86 -24.03 20.61
CA SER A 3 -1.17 -24.32 22.01
C SER A 3 -2.67 -24.34 22.33
N GLY A 4 -3.55 -24.05 21.36
CA GLY A 4 -5.00 -23.99 21.53
C GLY A 4 -5.53 -22.78 22.32
N LYS A 5 -4.65 -21.95 22.89
CA LYS A 5 -5.04 -20.78 23.71
C LYS A 5 -5.60 -19.61 22.89
N ILE A 6 -5.12 -19.46 21.65
CA ILE A 6 -5.59 -18.45 20.69
C ILE A 6 -6.35 -19.18 19.60
N LYS A 7 -7.64 -18.86 19.43
CA LYS A 7 -8.51 -19.51 18.43
C LYS A 7 -8.44 -18.83 17.06
N LYS A 8 -8.35 -17.50 17.06
CA LYS A 8 -8.38 -16.65 15.86
C LYS A 8 -7.37 -15.53 15.96
N ILE A 9 -6.70 -15.23 14.85
CA ILE A 9 -5.75 -14.12 14.71
C ILE A 9 -6.35 -13.14 13.71
N VAL A 10 -6.60 -11.91 14.15
CA VAL A 10 -7.12 -10.82 13.31
C VAL A 10 -6.08 -9.71 13.30
N ILE A 11 -5.70 -9.25 12.11
CA ILE A 11 -4.78 -8.12 11.94
C ILE A 11 -5.60 -6.86 11.66
N LEU A 12 -5.33 -5.82 12.45
CA LEU A 12 -5.79 -4.46 12.17
C LEU A 12 -4.62 -3.67 11.59
N LEU A 13 -4.66 -3.39 10.29
CA LEU A 13 -3.68 -2.52 9.66
C LEU A 13 -4.09 -1.07 9.93
N ASN A 14 -3.50 -0.46 10.96
CA ASN A 14 -3.68 0.97 11.25
C ASN A 14 -2.54 1.75 10.61
N SER A 15 -2.60 1.84 9.27
CA SER A 15 -1.62 2.56 8.45
C SER A 15 -2.33 3.58 7.56
N VAL A 16 -1.65 4.70 7.28
CA VAL A 16 -2.16 5.73 6.36
C VAL A 16 -2.00 5.31 4.89
N ASN A 17 -0.93 4.60 4.58
CA ASN A 17 -0.64 4.06 3.26
C ASN A 17 -0.70 2.53 3.27
N GLN A 18 -0.78 1.94 2.09
CA GLN A 18 -0.66 0.50 1.90
C GLN A 18 0.69 0.01 2.43
N VAL A 19 0.67 -1.14 3.09
CA VAL A 19 1.88 -1.85 3.53
C VAL A 19 2.01 -3.12 2.71
N GLN A 20 3.21 -3.64 2.53
CA GLN A 20 3.36 -4.93 1.86
C GLN A 20 2.67 -6.03 2.69
N CYS A 21 1.89 -6.89 2.03
CA CYS A 21 1.03 -7.89 2.68
C CYS A 21 1.31 -9.33 2.21
N ASP A 22 2.45 -9.60 1.59
CA ASP A 22 2.88 -10.95 1.19
C ASP A 22 2.88 -11.95 2.36
N TYR A 23 3.11 -11.47 3.58
CA TYR A 23 3.07 -12.28 4.80
C TYR A 23 1.67 -12.78 5.19
N VAL A 24 0.59 -12.15 4.70
CA VAL A 24 -0.79 -12.46 5.13
C VAL A 24 -1.17 -13.89 4.77
N ASP A 25 -0.66 -14.38 3.64
CA ASP A 25 -0.92 -15.73 3.13
C ASP A 25 0.07 -16.78 3.69
N ASN A 26 1.02 -16.38 4.54
CA ASN A 26 1.93 -17.32 5.17
C ASN A 26 1.19 -18.15 6.24
N ALA A 27 1.04 -19.44 5.94
CA ALA A 27 0.35 -20.40 6.79
C ALA A 27 0.94 -20.52 8.21
N GLU A 28 2.25 -20.26 8.40
CA GLU A 28 2.91 -20.29 9.71
C GLU A 28 2.34 -19.24 10.68
N TYR A 29 1.89 -18.10 10.17
CA TYR A 29 1.29 -17.04 11.01
C TYR A 29 -0.17 -17.34 11.37
N GLY A 30 -0.86 -18.17 10.59
CA GLY A 30 -2.21 -18.62 10.89
C GLY A 30 -3.24 -17.48 10.99
N ILE A 31 -3.07 -16.42 10.21
CA ILE A 31 -3.93 -15.23 10.14
C ILE A 31 -5.31 -15.64 9.60
N ASP A 32 -6.38 -15.28 10.31
CA ASP A 32 -7.76 -15.62 9.91
C ASP A 32 -8.49 -14.45 9.23
N ALA A 33 -8.08 -13.21 9.51
CA ALA A 33 -8.67 -12.03 8.90
C ALA A 33 -7.70 -10.84 8.96
N VAL A 34 -7.80 -9.96 7.97
CA VAL A 34 -7.09 -8.68 7.90
C VAL A 34 -8.09 -7.57 7.63
N LEU A 35 -7.99 -6.47 8.38
CA LEU A 35 -8.80 -5.27 8.20
C LEU A 35 -7.89 -4.05 8.14
N TRP A 36 -7.88 -3.36 7.00
CA TRP A 36 -7.25 -2.04 6.89
C TRP A 36 -8.19 -0.98 7.44
N VAL A 37 -7.78 -0.36 8.55
CA VAL A 37 -8.61 0.60 9.30
C VAL A 37 -8.22 2.05 9.07
N GLY A 38 -7.19 2.29 8.23
CA GLY A 38 -6.73 3.64 7.87
C GLY A 38 -6.29 4.45 9.10
N GLU A 39 -6.44 5.77 9.00
CA GLU A 39 -6.33 6.71 10.11
C GLU A 39 -7.72 7.27 10.45
N GLY A 40 -8.30 6.82 11.56
CA GLY A 40 -9.69 7.15 11.92
C GLY A 40 -9.87 8.40 12.78
N GLY A 41 -8.83 9.22 12.98
CA GLY A 41 -8.86 10.41 13.84
C GLY A 41 -9.30 10.11 15.28
N ALA A 42 -9.80 11.13 15.98
CA ALA A 42 -10.12 11.05 17.41
C ALA A 42 -11.20 10.01 17.79
N THR A 43 -12.05 9.59 16.85
CA THR A 43 -13.18 8.68 17.12
C THR A 43 -13.16 7.38 16.33
N GLY A 44 -12.13 7.16 15.50
CA GLY A 44 -12.05 6.01 14.59
C GLY A 44 -12.10 4.65 15.27
N THR A 45 -11.50 4.54 16.45
CA THR A 45 -11.52 3.30 17.24
C THR A 45 -12.93 2.85 17.63
N ARG A 46 -13.90 3.78 17.75
CA ARG A 46 -15.32 3.44 17.96
C ARG A 46 -15.91 2.71 16.75
N GLY A 47 -15.54 3.14 15.54
CA GLY A 47 -15.95 2.49 14.30
C GLY A 47 -15.36 1.08 14.18
N ILE A 48 -14.06 0.94 14.48
CA ILE A 48 -13.36 -0.36 14.51
C ILE A 48 -14.07 -1.31 15.49
N GLY A 49 -14.38 -0.86 16.70
CA GLY A 49 -15.12 -1.64 17.69
C GLY A 49 -16.46 -2.15 17.15
N LYS A 50 -17.25 -1.27 16.51
CA LYS A 50 -18.53 -1.66 15.89
C LYS A 50 -18.38 -2.71 14.80
N ILE A 51 -17.35 -2.61 13.96
CA ILE A 51 -17.09 -3.60 12.90
C ILE A 51 -16.76 -4.95 13.52
N LEU A 52 -15.86 -4.97 14.51
CA LEU A 52 -15.47 -6.20 15.20
C LEU A 52 -16.61 -6.85 16.00
N THR A 53 -17.66 -6.08 16.33
CA THR A 53 -18.84 -6.59 17.07
C THR A 53 -20.09 -6.74 16.21
N GLY A 54 -19.99 -6.70 14.88
CA GLY A 54 -21.07 -7.15 13.99
C GLY A 54 -21.58 -6.15 12.96
N VAL A 55 -21.10 -4.91 12.93
CA VAL A 55 -21.33 -4.04 11.76
C VAL A 55 -20.54 -4.60 10.58
N SER A 56 -21.23 -4.87 9.47
CA SER A 56 -20.55 -5.40 8.28
C SER A 56 -19.63 -4.34 7.65
N PRO A 57 -18.35 -4.66 7.41
CA PRO A 57 -17.46 -3.75 6.70
C PRO A 57 -17.92 -3.60 5.25
N SER A 58 -18.00 -2.35 4.77
CA SER A 58 -18.46 -2.04 3.40
C SER A 58 -17.43 -1.25 2.58
N GLY A 59 -16.29 -0.90 3.18
CA GLY A 59 -15.20 -0.22 2.49
C GLY A 59 -14.67 -1.01 1.30
N LYS A 60 -14.16 -0.28 0.31
CA LYS A 60 -13.51 -0.82 -0.90
C LYS A 60 -12.13 -0.20 -1.03
N LEU A 61 -11.21 -0.93 -1.65
CA LEU A 61 -9.90 -0.41 -1.97
C LEU A 61 -10.04 0.68 -3.05
N THR A 62 -9.41 1.83 -2.83
CA THR A 62 -9.33 2.92 -3.80
C THR A 62 -8.16 2.77 -4.77
N ASP A 63 -7.17 1.96 -4.38
CA ASP A 63 -5.91 1.75 -5.06
C ASP A 63 -5.60 0.26 -5.16
N THR A 64 -4.84 -0.13 -6.18
CA THR A 64 -4.32 -1.51 -6.29
C THR A 64 -3.42 -1.81 -5.11
N TYR A 65 -3.73 -2.88 -4.37
CA TYR A 65 -2.90 -3.35 -3.26
C TYR A 65 -1.89 -4.36 -3.82
N TRP A 66 -0.61 -3.98 -3.81
CA TRP A 66 0.45 -4.80 -4.39
C TRP A 66 0.90 -5.88 -3.40
N VAL A 67 1.05 -7.12 -3.87
CA VAL A 67 1.63 -8.21 -3.06
C VAL A 67 3.07 -7.88 -2.65
N GLU A 68 3.84 -7.31 -3.57
CA GLU A 68 5.15 -6.70 -3.33
C GLU A 68 5.19 -5.32 -3.99
N HIS A 69 5.65 -4.30 -3.27
CA HIS A 69 5.60 -2.92 -3.78
C HIS A 69 6.44 -2.69 -5.05
N TYR A 70 7.50 -3.49 -5.25
CA TYR A 70 8.36 -3.34 -6.41
C TYR A 70 7.67 -3.74 -7.73
N PHE A 71 6.57 -4.51 -7.68
CA PHE A 71 5.77 -4.82 -8.87
C PHE A 71 5.00 -3.62 -9.42
N ASN A 72 4.86 -2.55 -8.63
CA ASN A 72 4.27 -1.32 -9.09
C ASN A 72 5.15 -0.71 -10.20
N PRO A 73 4.63 -0.47 -11.42
CA PRO A 73 5.44 0.07 -12.53
C PRO A 73 6.03 1.45 -12.22
N VAL A 74 5.40 2.23 -11.33
CA VAL A 74 5.90 3.53 -10.88
C VAL A 74 7.21 3.38 -10.12
N TYR A 75 7.45 2.24 -9.46
CA TYR A 75 8.63 2.01 -8.61
C TYR A 75 9.94 2.21 -9.37
N ALA A 76 9.99 1.89 -10.67
CA ALA A 76 11.17 2.06 -11.51
C ALA A 76 11.60 3.53 -11.69
N ASN A 77 10.67 4.48 -11.53
CA ASN A 77 10.90 5.91 -11.74
C ASN A 77 10.53 6.76 -10.52
N PHE A 78 10.27 6.12 -9.37
CA PHE A 78 9.94 6.83 -8.14
C PHE A 78 11.20 7.14 -7.34
N GLY A 79 11.53 8.42 -7.18
CA GLY A 79 12.70 8.83 -6.42
C GLY A 79 13.19 10.21 -6.81
N GLU A 80 14.45 10.47 -6.47
CA GLU A 80 15.13 11.70 -6.84
C GLU A 80 16.24 11.39 -7.83
N PHE A 81 16.16 11.93 -9.06
CA PHE A 81 17.17 11.73 -10.09
C PHE A 81 17.84 13.05 -10.43
N ALA A 82 19.15 13.11 -10.23
CA ALA A 82 19.95 14.25 -10.64
C ALA A 82 20.10 14.26 -12.17
N ASN A 83 20.04 15.45 -12.77
CA ASN A 83 20.41 15.61 -14.16
C ASN A 83 21.89 15.22 -14.36
N ALA A 84 22.17 14.36 -15.33
CA ALA A 84 23.53 13.91 -15.65
C ALA A 84 24.33 14.93 -16.51
N GLY A 85 23.71 16.04 -16.91
CA GLY A 85 24.33 17.06 -17.77
C GLY A 85 25.02 18.17 -16.98
N GLU A 86 25.98 18.85 -17.63
CA GLU A 86 26.68 20.00 -17.03
C GLU A 86 25.72 21.15 -16.68
N THR A 87 25.93 21.73 -15.50
CA THR A 87 25.20 22.92 -15.06
C THR A 87 25.59 24.10 -15.95
N VAL A 88 24.64 24.68 -16.67
CA VAL A 88 24.88 25.86 -17.50
C VAL A 88 25.11 27.08 -16.58
N PRO A 89 26.25 27.78 -16.64
CA PRO A 89 26.51 28.96 -15.83
C PRO A 89 25.44 30.04 -16.05
N GLY A 90 24.80 30.50 -14.96
CA GLY A 90 23.71 31.48 -15.02
C GLY A 90 22.34 30.92 -15.42
N GLY A 91 22.23 29.61 -15.68
CA GLY A 91 20.96 28.95 -16.00
C GLY A 91 20.13 28.63 -14.76
N ILE A 92 18.88 29.10 -14.73
CA ILE A 92 17.87 28.66 -13.74
C ILE A 92 17.27 27.33 -14.23
N LYS A 93 18.05 26.25 -14.24
CA LYS A 93 17.54 24.92 -14.59
C LYS A 93 17.36 24.07 -13.36
N SER A 94 16.28 23.29 -13.36
CA SER A 94 16.08 22.22 -12.38
C SER A 94 17.30 21.30 -12.40
N THR A 95 17.88 21.01 -11.23
CA THR A 95 18.99 20.05 -11.08
C THR A 95 18.51 18.61 -11.00
N LYS A 96 17.18 18.41 -10.98
CA LYS A 96 16.51 17.12 -10.83
C LYS A 96 15.53 16.91 -11.97
N TYR A 97 15.31 15.65 -12.36
CA TYR A 97 14.28 15.25 -13.29
C TYR A 97 13.58 13.97 -12.81
N LEU A 98 12.38 13.72 -13.33
CA LEU A 98 11.64 12.48 -13.09
C LEU A 98 10.81 12.17 -14.34
N VAL A 99 10.82 10.92 -14.79
CA VAL A 99 10.13 10.50 -16.02
C VAL A 99 9.03 9.52 -15.66
N TYR A 100 7.80 9.83 -16.06
CA TYR A 100 6.64 8.96 -15.86
C TYR A 100 6.58 7.92 -17.00
N GLN A 101 7.54 6.99 -17.03
CA GLN A 101 7.64 6.00 -18.11
C GLN A 101 6.48 5.01 -18.12
N GLU A 102 5.79 4.82 -17.00
CA GLU A 102 4.57 4.02 -16.90
C GLU A 102 3.40 4.62 -17.71
N GLY A 103 3.47 5.91 -18.04
CA GLY A 103 2.46 6.61 -18.81
C GLY A 103 1.07 6.51 -18.16
N ILE A 104 0.08 6.03 -18.91
CA ILE A 104 -1.29 5.83 -18.39
C ILE A 104 -1.45 4.53 -17.58
N TYR A 105 -0.45 3.66 -17.57
CA TYR A 105 -0.51 2.35 -16.93
C TYR A 105 -0.03 2.43 -15.48
N ASN A 106 -0.83 3.08 -14.63
CA ASN A 106 -0.62 3.16 -13.19
C ASN A 106 -1.76 2.45 -12.43
N GLY A 107 -1.41 1.78 -11.32
CA GLY A 107 -2.34 1.02 -10.48
C GLY A 107 -3.07 -0.03 -11.30
N TYR A 108 -4.41 -0.06 -11.19
CA TYR A 108 -5.24 -1.07 -11.83
C TYR A 108 -5.11 -1.05 -13.36
N ARG A 109 -4.82 0.11 -13.96
CA ARG A 109 -4.62 0.18 -15.42
C ARG A 109 -3.44 -0.67 -15.87
N TYR A 110 -2.43 -0.84 -15.02
CA TYR A 110 -1.32 -1.75 -15.31
C TYR A 110 -1.71 -3.20 -15.04
N THR A 111 -2.23 -3.50 -13.83
CA THR A 111 -2.52 -4.87 -13.44
C THR A 111 -3.57 -5.52 -14.33
N GLU A 112 -4.67 -4.82 -14.62
CA GLU A 112 -5.76 -5.36 -15.44
C GLU A 112 -5.51 -5.33 -16.95
N THR A 113 -4.35 -4.80 -17.39
CA THR A 113 -3.97 -4.78 -18.82
C THR A 113 -2.88 -5.79 -19.14
N ARG A 114 -1.90 -5.95 -18.24
CA ARG A 114 -0.68 -6.72 -18.53
C ARG A 114 -0.67 -8.12 -17.94
N TYR A 115 -1.46 -8.37 -16.89
CA TYR A 115 -1.55 -9.63 -16.14
C TYR A 115 -3.02 -10.00 -15.90
#